data_AF-A0A2K8M706-F1
#
_entry.id   AF-A0A2K8M706-F1
#
_cell.length_a   1.000
_cell.length_b   1.000
_cell.length_c   1.000
_cell.angle_alpha   90.00
_cell.angle_beta   90.00
_cell.angle_gamma   90.00
#
_symmetry.space_group_name_H-M   'P 1'
#
loop_
_entity.id
_entity.type
_entity.pdbx_description
1 polymer ?
#
loop_
_entity_poly.entity_id
_entity_poly.type
_entity_poly.pdbx_seq_one_letter_code
_entity_poly.pdbx_strand_id
1 'polypeptide(L)'
;MTLTNKGKSQTVPVGKDTWTKLGESADPDNGPATLVEIKTSGAAPAASGPVDAAPSTAKITVGQPGIDGRSCTGVLIAAQWIATAARCFADDPAAVPAGAPAKKTTAVIGRPDLAQTDRGTVADVATLVPRPDRDLVLAKLSVPVNGITPVAVSSTAPVAGETLKVTGYGRTADTWVPTKAHSASYTAGSATDTSVDVTGPAGPCKGDAGGPVVRDNNGQPELVALASTSTQNGCFTAAQAAPGATLARIDNLGGWIRQNVPDLAIVCKASAPIFTTRADGTLWLFQHTDPRNGGFAWVNGNGRQIGSGWESGRAVAGPNGVVYQANSNGQLRRFRWNGNDWDLNSGPTPWYEDIDHGWERYTTAEYRNRITVDSLGHIYTVEPDGKLHWRNYDPATKKWEHRILKDGWGQYNLIAAAGDGVLYTRNAGGDLFRFVFNAATGEWTQWAKPSGTGWTGFKTITSPGADVLYTSYSADSGGLLWYRYLPASDTWADTGRANGKLIGTGWYTLPGMTAAPDSCRLAG
;
A
#
# COMPACT_ATOMS: atom_id res chain seq x y z
N MET A 1 -23.51 42.61 13.14
CA MET A 1 -22.11 42.78 13.60
C MET A 1 -21.89 44.24 13.98
N THR A 2 -21.10 44.56 15.00
CA THR A 2 -20.75 45.94 15.34
C THR A 2 -19.25 46.14 15.15
N LEU A 3 -18.87 47.10 14.32
CA LEU A 3 -17.47 47.47 14.05
C LEU A 3 -17.14 48.76 14.79
N THR A 4 -16.01 48.79 15.50
CA THR A 4 -15.56 49.98 16.21
C THR A 4 -14.19 50.41 15.70
N ASN A 5 -14.10 51.63 15.15
CA ASN A 5 -12.83 52.22 14.72
C ASN A 5 -12.73 53.65 15.29
N LYS A 6 -11.63 53.96 15.99
CA LYS A 6 -11.39 55.25 16.67
C LYS A 6 -12.60 55.75 17.49
N GLY A 7 -13.27 54.84 18.22
CA GLY A 7 -14.41 55.16 19.07
C GLY A 7 -15.75 55.37 18.34
N LYS A 8 -15.80 55.23 17.00
CA LYS A 8 -17.05 55.21 16.24
C LYS A 8 -17.50 53.78 16.02
N SER A 9 -18.70 53.46 16.48
CA SER A 9 -19.33 52.16 16.29
C SER A 9 -20.34 52.20 15.15
N GLN A 10 -20.24 51.26 14.21
CA GLN A 10 -21.25 51.04 13.17
C GLN A 10 -21.84 49.64 13.32
N THR A 11 -23.17 49.58 13.48
CA THR A 11 -23.90 48.31 13.46
C THR A 11 -24.29 47.98 12.02
N VAL A 12 -23.86 46.81 11.57
CA VAL A 12 -24.15 46.29 10.24
C VAL A 12 -25.09 45.09 10.38
N PRO A 13 -26.35 45.21 9.95
CA PRO A 13 -27.23 44.07 9.84
C PRO A 13 -26.77 43.22 8.65
N VAL A 14 -26.57 41.93 8.90
CA VAL A 14 -26.29 40.92 7.87
C VAL A 14 -27.42 39.91 7.96
N GLY A 15 -28.22 39.79 6.90
CA GLY A 15 -29.29 38.81 6.83
C GLY A 15 -28.73 37.39 6.70
N LYS A 16 -29.52 36.40 7.13
CA LYS A 16 -29.19 34.99 6.90
C LYS A 16 -28.94 34.74 5.40
N ASP A 17 -27.84 34.07 5.08
CA ASP A 17 -27.39 33.74 3.71
C ASP A 17 -27.16 34.95 2.79
N THR A 18 -26.96 36.14 3.37
CA THR A 18 -26.58 37.35 2.64
C THR A 18 -25.19 37.82 3.04
N TRP A 19 -24.55 38.59 2.18
CA TRP A 19 -23.31 39.28 2.51
C TRP A 19 -23.52 40.80 2.40
N THR A 20 -22.85 41.56 3.26
CA THR A 20 -22.86 43.02 3.23
C THR A 20 -21.44 43.51 3.02
N LYS A 21 -21.19 44.28 1.95
CA LYS A 21 -19.87 44.84 1.65
C LYS A 21 -19.48 45.85 2.74
N LEU A 22 -18.26 45.74 3.28
CA LEU A 22 -17.73 46.66 4.29
C LEU A 22 -16.30 47.07 3.93
N GLY A 23 -16.07 48.38 3.87
CA GLY A 23 -14.74 48.98 3.70
C GLY A 23 -14.15 48.84 2.30
N GLU A 24 -14.70 49.56 1.32
CA GLU A 24 -13.88 49.95 0.16
C GLU A 24 -13.04 51.17 0.53
N SER A 25 -11.75 51.09 0.27
CA SER A 25 -10.90 52.28 0.24
C SER A 25 -11.38 53.17 -0.90
N ALA A 26 -11.55 54.48 -0.66
CA ALA A 26 -11.85 55.43 -1.72
C ALA A 26 -10.67 55.64 -2.69
N ASP A 27 -9.48 55.14 -2.31
CA ASP A 27 -8.24 55.18 -3.10
C ASP A 27 -7.58 53.79 -3.04
N PRO A 28 -7.55 53.02 -4.16
CA PRO A 28 -7.00 51.67 -4.18
C PRO A 28 -5.49 51.62 -3.87
N ASP A 29 -4.77 52.73 -4.00
CA ASP A 29 -3.32 52.76 -3.86
C ASP A 29 -2.85 53.37 -2.52
N ASN A 30 -3.67 54.17 -1.82
CA ASN A 30 -3.25 54.86 -0.58
C ASN A 30 -4.33 55.13 0.49
N GLY A 31 -5.57 54.66 0.35
CA GLY A 31 -6.59 54.87 1.39
C GLY A 31 -6.55 53.82 2.52
N PRO A 32 -7.04 54.15 3.74
CA PRO A 32 -6.97 53.24 4.88
C PRO A 32 -7.83 52.00 4.65
N ALA A 33 -7.20 50.85 4.43
CA ALA A 33 -7.87 49.56 4.45
C ALA A 33 -8.33 49.24 5.89
N THR A 34 -9.61 48.93 6.08
CA THR A 34 -10.11 48.50 7.38
C THR A 34 -9.87 47.00 7.54
N LEU A 35 -8.93 46.62 8.39
CA LEU A 35 -8.81 45.23 8.85
C LEU A 35 -10.03 44.89 9.70
N VAL A 36 -10.90 44.03 9.19
CA VAL A 36 -12.03 43.50 9.95
C VAL A 36 -11.54 42.29 10.74
N GLU A 37 -11.23 42.49 12.03
CA GLU A 37 -11.01 41.39 12.96
C GLU A 37 -12.35 40.92 13.53
N ILE A 38 -12.81 39.73 13.15
CA ILE A 38 -13.99 39.10 13.76
C ILE A 38 -13.51 38.28 14.97
N LYS A 39 -13.57 38.90 16.16
CA LYS A 39 -13.41 38.17 17.43
C LYS A 39 -14.76 37.66 17.91
N THR A 40 -14.95 36.35 17.92
CA THR A 40 -16.05 35.71 18.66
C THR A 40 -15.65 35.60 20.12
N SER A 41 -16.27 36.38 21.01
CA SER A 41 -16.10 36.23 22.46
C SER A 41 -16.97 35.07 22.98
N GLY A 42 -16.60 33.85 22.62
CA GLY A 42 -16.90 32.69 23.46
C GLY A 42 -15.73 32.51 24.41
N ALA A 43 -15.98 32.24 25.69
CA ALA A 43 -14.91 31.76 26.56
C ALA A 43 -14.24 30.57 25.85
N ALA A 44 -12.91 30.56 25.77
CA ALA A 44 -12.20 29.35 25.35
C ALA A 44 -12.70 28.23 26.29
N PRO A 45 -13.22 27.10 25.76
CA PRO A 45 -13.52 25.98 26.62
C PRO A 45 -12.27 25.69 27.44
N ALA A 46 -12.44 25.47 28.75
CA ALA A 46 -11.36 24.96 29.57
C ALA A 46 -10.76 23.75 28.85
N ALA A 47 -9.43 23.61 28.88
CA ALA A 47 -8.78 22.46 28.29
C ALA A 47 -9.38 21.19 28.92
N SER A 48 -10.32 20.55 28.22
CA SER A 48 -10.75 19.20 28.53
C SER A 48 -9.52 18.31 28.43
N GLY A 49 -9.45 17.35 29.35
CA GLY A 49 -8.34 16.42 29.54
C GLY A 49 -7.95 15.64 28.26
N PRO A 50 -6.93 14.77 28.36
CA PRO A 50 -6.30 14.15 27.19
C PRO A 50 -7.34 13.55 26.26
N VAL A 51 -7.28 13.99 25.01
CA VAL A 51 -8.12 13.44 23.95
C VAL A 51 -7.48 12.13 23.53
N ASP A 52 -8.15 11.01 23.79
CA ASP A 52 -7.79 9.69 23.23
C ASP A 52 -8.22 9.60 21.75
N ALA A 53 -7.78 10.57 20.94
CA ALA A 53 -7.92 10.51 19.50
C ALA A 53 -6.82 9.60 18.96
N ALA A 54 -7.22 8.55 18.24
CA ALA A 54 -6.28 7.67 17.57
C ALA A 54 -5.39 8.52 16.63
N PRO A 55 -4.05 8.38 16.65
CA PRO A 55 -3.13 9.16 15.82
C PRO A 55 -3.43 9.10 14.30
N SER A 56 -4.13 8.06 13.84
CA SER A 56 -4.57 7.89 12.47
C SER A 56 -5.77 8.77 12.08
N THR A 57 -6.45 9.42 13.02
CA THR A 57 -7.61 10.29 12.74
C THR A 57 -7.17 11.55 12.00
N ALA A 58 -7.85 11.85 10.90
CA ALA A 58 -7.55 12.98 10.03
C ALA A 58 -8.65 14.04 10.09
N LYS A 59 -8.27 15.32 10.10
CA LYS A 59 -9.16 16.43 9.76
C LYS A 59 -9.09 16.67 8.26
N ILE A 60 -10.23 16.67 7.58
CA ILE A 60 -10.31 16.94 6.14
C ILE A 60 -11.02 18.28 5.91
N THR A 61 -10.41 19.13 5.11
CA THR A 61 -10.99 20.40 4.65
C THR A 61 -11.12 20.35 3.14
N VAL A 62 -12.35 20.43 2.63
CA VAL A 62 -12.67 20.44 1.20
C VAL A 62 -13.13 21.84 0.82
N GLY A 63 -12.48 22.52 -0.12
CA GLY A 63 -12.80 23.91 -0.47
C GLY A 63 -12.31 24.93 0.55
N GLN A 64 -12.77 26.18 0.44
CA GLN A 64 -12.32 27.28 1.30
C GLN A 64 -13.23 27.44 2.53
N PRO A 65 -12.71 27.30 3.77
CA PRO A 65 -13.48 27.52 4.98
C PRO A 65 -14.18 28.88 5.00
N GLY A 66 -15.47 28.88 5.37
CA GLY A 66 -16.29 30.09 5.48
C GLY A 66 -16.86 30.63 4.15
N ILE A 67 -16.50 30.06 3.01
CA ILE A 67 -17.05 30.43 1.69
C ILE A 67 -17.82 29.27 1.10
N ASP A 68 -17.12 28.23 0.69
CA ASP A 68 -17.67 27.08 -0.02
C ASP A 68 -17.15 25.74 0.53
N GLY A 69 -16.50 25.81 1.69
CA GLY A 69 -15.75 24.71 2.29
C GLY A 69 -16.60 23.78 3.16
N ARG A 70 -16.25 22.49 3.13
CA ARG A 70 -16.75 21.46 4.04
C ARG A 70 -15.63 21.04 4.99
N SER A 71 -16.03 20.80 6.22
CA SER A 71 -15.19 20.24 7.26
C SER A 71 -15.64 18.81 7.48
N CYS A 72 -14.71 17.87 7.45
CA CYS A 72 -14.96 16.44 7.65
C CYS A 72 -13.86 15.81 8.51
N THR A 73 -14.08 14.55 8.85
CA THR A 73 -13.10 13.68 9.48
C THR A 73 -12.75 12.54 8.53
N GLY A 74 -11.56 11.97 8.64
CA GLY A 74 -11.16 10.75 7.97
C GLY A 74 -10.25 9.91 8.86
N VAL A 75 -9.75 8.81 8.31
CA VAL A 75 -8.78 7.95 8.99
C VAL A 75 -7.72 7.41 8.04
N LEU A 76 -6.46 7.44 8.45
CA LEU A 76 -5.32 6.87 7.73
C LEU A 76 -5.38 5.34 7.78
N ILE A 77 -5.53 4.70 6.62
CA ILE A 77 -5.57 3.22 6.46
C ILE A 77 -4.31 2.65 5.78
N ALA A 78 -3.54 3.50 5.09
CA ALA A 78 -2.18 3.23 4.64
C ALA A 78 -1.40 4.55 4.59
N ALA A 79 -0.07 4.50 4.46
CA ALA A 79 0.80 5.69 4.58
C ALA A 79 0.34 6.88 3.71
N GLN A 80 -0.22 6.63 2.53
CA GLN A 80 -0.69 7.67 1.62
C GLN A 80 -2.21 7.64 1.38
N TRP A 81 -2.98 6.91 2.20
CA TRP A 81 -4.40 6.68 1.95
C TRP A 81 -5.26 6.89 3.18
N ILE A 82 -6.26 7.75 3.02
CA ILE A 82 -7.30 8.03 4.01
C ILE A 82 -8.62 7.42 3.53
N ALA A 83 -9.39 6.82 4.43
CA ALA A 83 -10.80 6.53 4.23
C ALA A 83 -11.65 7.65 4.86
N THR A 84 -12.66 8.13 4.15
CA THR A 84 -13.61 9.15 4.62
C THR A 84 -14.97 8.99 3.92
N ALA A 85 -15.94 9.84 4.25
CA ALA A 85 -17.27 9.82 3.66
C ALA A 85 -17.27 10.55 2.30
N ALA A 86 -17.91 9.97 1.29
CA ALA A 86 -18.01 10.57 -0.05
C ALA A 86 -18.81 11.89 -0.02
N ARG A 87 -19.79 12.02 0.88
CA ARG A 87 -20.56 13.26 1.12
C ARG A 87 -19.71 14.47 1.51
N CYS A 88 -18.44 14.27 1.87
CA CYS A 88 -17.52 15.37 2.10
C CYS A 88 -17.20 16.15 0.82
N PHE A 89 -17.40 15.54 -0.35
CA PHE A 89 -17.03 16.10 -1.65
C PHE A 89 -18.23 16.52 -2.52
N ALA A 90 -19.42 16.00 -2.25
CA ALA A 90 -20.67 16.35 -2.93
C ALA A 90 -21.87 16.14 -2.00
N ASP A 91 -23.01 16.79 -2.27
CA ASP A 91 -24.25 16.55 -1.50
C ASP A 91 -24.79 15.12 -1.72
N ASP A 92 -24.74 14.66 -2.97
CA ASP A 92 -24.98 13.28 -3.33
C ASP A 92 -23.65 12.50 -3.33
N PRO A 93 -23.45 11.53 -2.42
CA PRO A 93 -22.26 10.69 -2.39
C PRO A 93 -22.01 9.95 -3.70
N ALA A 94 -23.06 9.56 -4.44
CA ALA A 94 -22.95 8.84 -5.70
C ALA A 94 -22.44 9.71 -6.85
N ALA A 95 -22.51 11.04 -6.70
CA ALA A 95 -22.07 12.01 -7.72
C ALA A 95 -20.58 12.37 -7.62
N VAL A 96 -19.84 11.84 -6.64
CA VAL A 96 -18.39 12.10 -6.51
C VAL A 96 -17.64 11.40 -7.65
N PRO A 97 -16.94 12.13 -8.55
CA PRO A 97 -16.15 11.49 -9.59
C PRO A 97 -14.85 10.91 -9.04
N ALA A 98 -14.37 9.82 -9.64
CA ALA A 98 -13.01 9.34 -9.42
C ALA A 98 -11.99 10.31 -10.04
N GLY A 99 -10.81 10.44 -9.44
CA GLY A 99 -9.76 11.36 -9.90
C GLY A 99 -9.51 12.51 -8.92
N ALA A 100 -8.98 13.63 -9.40
CA ALA A 100 -8.68 14.77 -8.54
C ALA A 100 -9.96 15.35 -7.91
N PRO A 101 -9.94 15.75 -6.61
CA PRO A 101 -11.06 16.45 -6.00
C PRO A 101 -11.42 17.73 -6.79
N ALA A 102 -12.73 17.96 -7.01
CA ALA A 102 -13.21 19.15 -7.71
C ALA A 102 -12.85 20.47 -6.98
N LYS A 103 -12.70 20.42 -5.66
CA LYS A 103 -12.24 21.53 -4.82
C LYS A 103 -10.92 21.16 -4.16
N LYS A 104 -10.04 22.16 -3.97
CA LYS A 104 -8.79 21.97 -3.21
C LYS A 104 -9.11 21.33 -1.87
N THR A 105 -8.46 20.22 -1.57
CA THR A 105 -8.71 19.44 -0.35
C THR A 105 -7.42 19.20 0.39
N THR A 106 -7.41 19.51 1.68
CA THR A 106 -6.28 19.28 2.59
C THR A 106 -6.68 18.33 3.70
N ALA A 107 -5.72 17.50 4.14
CA ALA A 107 -5.85 16.62 5.27
C ALA A 107 -4.77 16.93 6.32
N VAL A 108 -5.17 16.95 7.58
CA VAL A 108 -4.28 17.09 8.75
C VAL A 108 -4.37 15.81 9.57
N ILE A 109 -3.27 15.09 9.71
CA ILE A 109 -3.21 13.74 10.31
C ILE A 109 -2.25 13.76 11.50
N GLY A 110 -2.57 13.04 12.59
CA GLY A 110 -1.68 12.90 13.74
C GLY A 110 -1.68 14.05 14.73
N ARG A 111 -2.75 14.85 14.75
CA ARG A 111 -2.90 16.03 15.62
C ARG A 111 -4.15 15.94 16.49
N PRO A 112 -4.06 15.41 17.73
CA PRO A 112 -5.19 15.41 18.67
C PRO A 112 -5.75 16.81 18.93
N ASP A 113 -4.89 17.84 18.88
CA ASP A 113 -5.29 19.24 18.82
C ASP A 113 -4.71 19.89 17.55
N LEU A 114 -5.58 20.42 16.69
CA LEU A 114 -5.21 21.06 15.43
C LEU A 114 -4.35 22.31 15.61
N ALA A 115 -4.35 22.91 16.82
CA ALA A 115 -3.47 24.01 17.16
C ALA A 115 -1.98 23.58 17.28
N GLN A 116 -1.70 22.29 17.45
CA GLN A 116 -0.34 21.76 17.49
C GLN A 116 0.25 21.72 16.09
N THR A 117 1.39 22.39 15.87
CA THR A 117 2.06 22.43 14.56
C THR A 117 3.41 21.71 14.54
N ASP A 118 3.89 21.27 15.70
CA ASP A 118 5.14 20.54 15.93
C ASP A 118 5.06 19.04 15.59
N ARG A 119 3.84 18.53 15.39
CA ARG A 119 3.58 17.12 15.08
C ARG A 119 2.54 16.94 13.97
N GLY A 120 2.42 15.69 13.52
CA GLY A 120 1.48 15.31 12.48
C GLY A 120 1.92 15.76 11.09
N THR A 121 1.07 15.51 10.10
CA THR A 121 1.34 15.82 8.69
C THR A 121 0.16 16.58 8.11
N VAL A 122 0.48 17.61 7.32
CA VAL A 122 -0.49 18.30 6.45
C VAL A 122 -0.18 17.90 5.02
N ALA A 123 -1.17 17.36 4.31
CA ALA A 123 -1.01 16.93 2.92
C ALA A 123 -2.24 17.31 2.10
N ASP A 124 -2.03 17.57 0.80
CA ASP A 124 -3.13 17.72 -0.14
C ASP A 124 -3.71 16.34 -0.48
N VAL A 125 -5.00 16.28 -0.79
CA VAL A 125 -5.64 15.09 -1.38
C VAL A 125 -5.51 15.19 -2.90
N ALA A 126 -4.79 14.24 -3.49
CA ALA A 126 -4.49 14.23 -4.91
C ALA A 126 -5.50 13.43 -5.74
N THR A 127 -6.10 12.39 -5.17
CA THR A 127 -7.00 11.48 -5.91
C THR A 127 -8.08 10.90 -5.01
N LEU A 128 -9.29 10.83 -5.52
CA LEU A 128 -10.45 10.18 -4.91
C LEU A 128 -10.77 8.89 -5.67
N VAL A 129 -11.09 7.86 -4.90
CA VAL A 129 -11.65 6.59 -5.39
C VAL A 129 -12.97 6.37 -4.64
N PRO A 130 -14.10 6.87 -5.20
CA PRO A 130 -15.41 6.76 -4.56
C PRO A 130 -15.92 5.32 -4.61
N ARG A 131 -16.62 4.92 -3.56
CA ARG A 131 -17.36 3.66 -3.52
C ARG A 131 -18.80 3.95 -3.99
N PRO A 132 -19.33 3.23 -5.01
CA PRO A 132 -20.63 3.57 -5.60
C PRO A 132 -21.83 3.10 -4.77
N ASP A 133 -21.66 2.10 -3.90
CA ASP A 133 -22.78 1.46 -3.17
C ASP A 133 -23.02 2.02 -1.75
N ARG A 134 -22.15 2.92 -1.26
CA ARG A 134 -22.26 3.51 0.09
C ARG A 134 -21.45 4.79 0.18
N ASP A 135 -21.74 5.58 1.21
CA ASP A 135 -21.07 6.85 1.46
C ASP A 135 -19.63 6.67 1.99
N LEU A 136 -18.72 6.32 1.09
CA LEU A 136 -17.32 6.06 1.38
C LEU A 136 -16.46 6.43 0.18
N VAL A 137 -15.29 7.01 0.45
CA VAL A 137 -14.27 7.31 -0.56
C VAL A 137 -12.89 7.04 0.02
N LEU A 138 -12.00 6.47 -0.80
CA LEU A 138 -10.57 6.46 -0.51
C LEU A 138 -9.93 7.70 -1.10
N ALA A 139 -9.19 8.43 -0.28
CA ALA A 139 -8.50 9.65 -0.64
C ALA A 139 -6.98 9.40 -0.59
N LYS A 140 -6.32 9.45 -1.75
CA LYS A 140 -4.87 9.38 -1.88
C LYS A 140 -4.27 10.75 -1.57
N LEU A 141 -3.34 10.79 -0.63
CA LEU A 141 -2.57 11.99 -0.29
C LEU A 141 -1.52 12.28 -1.36
N SER A 142 -1.09 13.54 -1.51
CA SER A 142 -0.01 13.91 -2.43
C SER A 142 1.36 13.39 -1.97
N VAL A 143 1.54 13.16 -0.66
CA VAL A 143 2.75 12.65 -0.03
C VAL A 143 2.42 11.57 1.02
N PRO A 144 3.29 10.57 1.21
CA PRO A 144 3.10 9.60 2.29
C PRO A 144 3.30 10.24 3.67
N VAL A 145 2.48 9.80 4.63
CA VAL A 145 2.55 10.13 6.04
C VAL A 145 3.48 9.13 6.73
N ASN A 146 4.54 9.64 7.36
CA ASN A 146 5.53 8.84 8.08
C ASN A 146 5.34 8.96 9.59
N GLY A 147 5.74 7.93 10.35
CA GLY A 147 5.72 7.96 11.83
C GLY A 147 4.33 7.87 12.47
N ILE A 148 3.28 7.69 11.67
CA ILE A 148 1.91 7.46 12.14
C ILE A 148 1.48 6.07 11.67
N THR A 149 1.15 5.20 12.62
CA THR A 149 0.63 3.86 12.33
C THR A 149 -0.80 3.98 11.77
N PRO A 150 -1.08 3.52 10.54
CA PRO A 150 -2.45 3.45 10.02
C PRO A 150 -3.33 2.49 10.83
N VAL A 151 -4.64 2.73 10.85
CA VAL A 151 -5.58 1.81 11.50
C VAL A 151 -5.76 0.55 10.63
N ALA A 152 -5.83 -0.62 11.26
CA ALA A 152 -6.18 -1.85 10.57
C ALA A 152 -7.67 -1.83 10.21
N VAL A 153 -8.01 -2.20 8.98
CA VAL A 153 -9.40 -2.40 8.55
C VAL A 153 -9.82 -3.80 8.98
N SER A 154 -10.90 -3.91 9.76
CA SER A 154 -11.43 -5.21 10.19
C SER A 154 -11.94 -6.00 8.98
N SER A 155 -12.01 -7.32 9.12
CA SER A 155 -12.68 -8.21 8.15
C SER A 155 -14.01 -8.75 8.68
N THR A 156 -14.45 -8.26 9.84
CA THR A 156 -15.62 -8.79 10.54
C THR A 156 -16.68 -7.71 10.73
N ALA A 157 -17.93 -8.06 10.44
CA ALA A 157 -19.06 -7.15 10.51
C ALA A 157 -19.29 -6.63 11.93
N PRO A 158 -19.84 -5.41 12.06
CA PRO A 158 -20.46 -4.97 13.30
C PRO A 158 -21.51 -5.95 13.83
N VAL A 159 -21.44 -6.26 15.12
CA VAL A 159 -22.39 -7.16 15.82
C VAL A 159 -23.37 -6.32 16.63
N ALA A 160 -24.66 -6.62 16.52
CA ALA A 160 -25.68 -5.93 17.28
C ALA A 160 -25.42 -6.01 18.80
N GLY A 161 -25.53 -4.87 19.47
CA GLY A 161 -25.24 -4.72 20.89
C GLY A 161 -23.77 -4.44 21.22
N GLU A 162 -22.83 -4.55 20.28
CA GLU A 162 -21.43 -4.22 20.56
C GLU A 162 -21.22 -2.71 20.72
N THR A 163 -20.18 -2.35 21.46
CA THR A 163 -19.77 -0.95 21.64
C THR A 163 -18.78 -0.54 20.56
N LEU A 164 -19.10 0.52 19.82
CA LEU A 164 -18.26 1.13 18.80
C LEU A 164 -17.86 2.54 19.21
N LYS A 165 -16.58 2.90 19.05
CA LYS A 165 -16.05 4.24 19.33
C LYS A 165 -15.95 5.04 18.03
N VAL A 166 -16.60 6.20 17.99
CA VAL A 166 -16.47 7.17 16.89
C VAL A 166 -15.54 8.30 17.34
N THR A 167 -14.58 8.66 16.50
CA THR A 167 -13.67 9.81 16.75
C THR A 167 -13.81 10.84 15.63
N GLY A 168 -13.79 12.13 15.97
CA GLY A 168 -14.01 13.20 15.01
C GLY A 168 -13.52 14.58 15.45
N TYR A 169 -13.55 15.51 14.50
CA TYR A 169 -13.29 16.95 14.70
C TYR A 169 -14.51 17.80 14.31
N GLY A 170 -15.70 17.20 14.34
CA GLY A 170 -16.97 17.89 14.13
C GLY A 170 -17.37 18.73 15.33
N ARG A 171 -18.57 19.31 15.26
CA ARG A 171 -19.13 20.13 16.34
C ARG A 171 -19.33 19.30 17.60
N THR A 172 -19.28 19.95 18.75
CA THR A 172 -19.75 19.36 20.02
C THR A 172 -21.12 19.94 20.39
N ALA A 173 -21.60 19.64 21.60
CA ALA A 173 -22.82 20.23 22.15
C ALA A 173 -22.73 21.75 22.36
N ASP A 174 -21.52 22.28 22.54
CA ASP A 174 -21.25 23.66 22.94
C ASP A 174 -20.29 24.42 22.01
N THR A 175 -19.60 23.72 21.10
CA THR A 175 -18.52 24.30 20.28
C THR A 175 -18.79 24.10 18.78
N TRP A 176 -18.83 25.20 18.03
CA TRP A 176 -19.11 25.21 16.59
C TRP A 176 -17.94 24.75 15.70
N VAL A 177 -16.69 24.99 16.10
CA VAL A 177 -15.49 24.49 15.40
C VAL A 177 -14.46 24.08 16.46
N PRO A 178 -14.46 22.83 16.93
CA PRO A 178 -13.44 22.34 17.85
C PRO A 178 -12.07 22.26 17.18
N THR A 179 -11.03 22.69 17.90
CA THR A 179 -9.63 22.41 17.50
C THR A 179 -9.19 21.03 17.93
N LYS A 180 -9.77 20.51 19.00
CA LYS A 180 -9.48 19.19 19.54
C LYS A 180 -10.35 18.13 18.89
N ALA A 181 -9.75 16.99 18.57
CA ALA A 181 -10.52 15.79 18.31
C ALA A 181 -11.33 15.42 19.56
N HIS A 182 -12.37 14.63 19.38
CA HIS A 182 -13.16 14.07 20.47
C HIS A 182 -13.76 12.74 20.04
N SER A 183 -14.25 11.98 21.00
CA SER A 183 -14.80 10.66 20.74
C SER A 183 -15.98 10.34 21.63
N ALA A 184 -16.89 9.51 21.13
CA ALA A 184 -18.02 8.98 21.87
C ALA A 184 -18.25 7.50 21.51
N SER A 185 -18.84 6.78 22.46
CA SER A 185 -19.20 5.37 22.28
C SER A 185 -20.67 5.23 21.92
N TYR A 186 -20.95 4.28 21.04
CA TYR A 186 -22.27 3.99 20.50
C TYR A 186 -22.51 2.48 20.56
N THR A 187 -23.78 2.10 20.70
CA THR A 187 -24.21 0.70 20.60
C THR A 187 -24.63 0.40 19.17
N ALA A 188 -24.08 -0.64 18.58
CA ALA A 188 -24.41 -1.07 17.23
C ALA A 188 -25.78 -1.75 17.16
N GLY A 189 -26.54 -1.44 16.12
CA GLY A 189 -27.71 -2.20 15.69
C GLY A 189 -27.32 -3.38 14.79
N SER A 190 -28.29 -3.89 14.04
CA SER A 190 -28.03 -4.92 13.02
C SER A 190 -27.37 -4.29 11.79
N ALA A 191 -26.29 -4.92 11.31
CA ALA A 191 -25.61 -4.52 10.10
C ALA A 191 -26.38 -4.98 8.84
N THR A 192 -26.48 -4.12 7.84
CA THR A 192 -26.84 -4.45 6.45
C THR A 192 -25.57 -4.60 5.62
N ASP A 193 -25.65 -4.95 4.34
CA ASP A 193 -24.47 -5.06 3.46
C ASP A 193 -23.64 -3.76 3.36
N THR A 194 -24.30 -2.60 3.50
CA THR A 194 -23.69 -1.29 3.28
C THR A 194 -23.56 -0.43 4.52
N SER A 195 -24.39 -0.68 5.53
CA SER A 195 -24.53 0.20 6.68
C SER A 195 -24.71 -0.53 7.99
N VAL A 196 -24.50 0.20 9.09
CA VAL A 196 -24.96 -0.19 10.41
C VAL A 196 -25.50 1.06 11.09
N ASP A 197 -26.69 0.95 11.67
CA ASP A 197 -27.23 2.01 12.51
C ASP A 197 -26.70 1.87 13.92
N VAL A 198 -26.47 3.01 14.58
CA VAL A 198 -25.98 3.04 15.96
C VAL A 198 -26.79 4.01 16.79
N THR A 199 -26.91 3.70 18.08
CA THR A 199 -27.57 4.54 19.08
C THR A 199 -26.60 4.93 20.18
N GLY A 200 -26.71 6.16 20.69
CA GLY A 200 -25.85 6.68 21.75
C GLY A 200 -26.49 7.92 22.38
N PRO A 201 -25.87 8.52 23.41
CA PRO A 201 -26.46 9.66 24.11
C PRO A 201 -26.61 10.92 23.23
N ALA A 202 -25.71 11.09 22.25
CA ALA A 202 -25.74 12.15 21.24
C ALA A 202 -25.24 11.60 19.90
N GLY A 203 -25.72 12.15 18.78
CA GLY A 203 -25.25 11.75 17.45
C GLY A 203 -23.90 12.39 17.08
N PRO A 204 -23.10 11.79 16.19
CA PRO A 204 -21.99 12.47 15.53
C PRO A 204 -22.49 13.76 14.86
N CYS A 205 -21.74 14.84 14.97
CA CYS A 205 -22.18 16.15 14.54
C CYS A 205 -21.62 16.54 13.16
N LYS A 206 -22.09 17.66 12.62
CA LYS A 206 -21.51 18.25 11.40
C LYS A 206 -20.00 18.38 11.58
N GLY A 207 -19.26 17.77 10.66
CA GLY A 207 -17.80 17.67 10.68
C GLY A 207 -17.23 16.32 11.13
N ASP A 208 -18.05 15.45 11.72
CA ASP A 208 -17.65 14.07 12.05
C ASP A 208 -17.86 13.09 10.91
N ALA A 209 -18.56 13.48 9.85
CA ALA A 209 -18.71 12.67 8.65
C ALA A 209 -17.35 12.20 8.13
N GLY A 210 -17.25 10.90 7.86
CA GLY A 210 -16.03 10.19 7.49
C GLY A 210 -15.13 9.79 8.65
N GLY A 211 -15.46 10.16 9.88
CA GLY A 211 -14.68 9.82 11.07
C GLY A 211 -14.62 8.31 11.32
N PRO A 212 -13.49 7.80 11.84
CA PRO A 212 -13.33 6.38 12.10
C PRO A 212 -14.31 5.88 13.15
N VAL A 213 -14.95 4.76 12.83
CA VAL A 213 -15.69 3.95 13.79
C VAL A 213 -14.86 2.69 14.05
N VAL A 214 -14.38 2.56 15.28
CA VAL A 214 -13.51 1.45 15.68
C VAL A 214 -14.17 0.58 16.75
N ARG A 215 -13.88 -0.72 16.69
CA ARG A 215 -14.04 -1.61 17.83
C ARG A 215 -12.71 -1.80 18.54
N ASP A 216 -12.75 -2.15 19.82
CA ASP A 216 -11.59 -2.66 20.54
C ASP A 216 -11.46 -4.17 20.32
N ASN A 217 -10.30 -4.62 19.87
CA ASN A 217 -9.93 -6.02 19.80
C ASN A 217 -8.70 -6.25 20.69
N ASN A 218 -8.92 -6.59 21.95
CA ASN A 218 -7.86 -6.82 22.95
C ASN A 218 -6.88 -5.63 23.06
N GLY A 219 -7.40 -4.40 23.13
CA GLY A 219 -6.61 -3.18 23.19
C GLY A 219 -6.07 -2.68 21.85
N GLN A 220 -6.38 -3.37 20.74
CA GLN A 220 -6.05 -2.92 19.39
C GLN A 220 -7.29 -2.39 18.67
N PRO A 221 -7.30 -1.11 18.24
CA PRO A 221 -8.43 -0.57 17.51
C PRO A 221 -8.51 -1.12 16.09
N GLU A 222 -9.66 -1.65 15.70
CA GLU A 222 -9.96 -2.07 14.33
C GLU A 222 -11.05 -1.21 13.72
N LEU A 223 -10.82 -0.71 12.51
CA LEU A 223 -11.79 0.09 11.76
C LEU A 223 -12.87 -0.81 11.16
N VAL A 224 -14.12 -0.58 11.54
CA VAL A 224 -15.28 -1.38 11.08
C VAL A 224 -16.23 -0.57 10.20
N ALA A 225 -16.30 0.74 10.41
CA ALA A 225 -17.14 1.63 9.63
C ALA A 225 -16.60 3.08 9.64
N LEU A 226 -17.25 3.95 8.87
CA LEU A 226 -17.06 5.39 8.92
C LEU A 226 -18.37 6.08 9.30
N ALA A 227 -18.30 7.17 10.07
CA ALA A 227 -19.47 7.98 10.37
C ALA A 227 -20.07 8.56 9.07
N SER A 228 -21.38 8.38 8.85
CA SER A 228 -22.04 8.80 7.61
C SER A 228 -23.11 9.86 7.86
N THR A 229 -24.34 9.48 8.22
CA THR A 229 -25.43 10.39 8.57
C THR A 229 -25.68 10.38 10.07
N SER A 230 -26.25 11.48 10.57
CA SER A 230 -26.67 11.58 11.97
C SER A 230 -27.82 12.56 12.08
N THR A 231 -28.72 12.30 13.04
CA THR A 231 -29.85 13.18 13.37
C THR A 231 -29.44 14.52 13.97
N GLN A 232 -28.15 14.70 14.28
CA GLN A 232 -27.58 15.86 14.95
C GLN A 232 -28.09 16.09 16.37
N ASN A 233 -28.73 15.07 16.98
CA ASN A 233 -29.19 15.17 18.36
C ASN A 233 -28.01 15.42 19.31
N GLY A 234 -28.12 16.45 20.15
CA GLY A 234 -27.06 16.85 21.10
C GLY A 234 -25.95 17.70 20.50
N CYS A 235 -26.05 18.09 19.22
CA CYS A 235 -25.08 18.99 18.58
C CYS A 235 -25.45 20.46 18.79
N PHE A 236 -24.44 21.32 18.89
CA PHE A 236 -24.62 22.76 19.05
C PHE A 236 -25.53 23.34 17.94
N THR A 237 -26.54 24.12 18.33
CA THR A 237 -27.59 24.73 17.47
C THR A 237 -28.51 23.77 16.71
N ALA A 238 -28.43 22.46 16.95
CA ALA A 238 -29.35 21.50 16.36
C ALA A 238 -30.65 21.42 17.16
N ALA A 239 -31.77 21.16 16.47
CA ALA A 239 -33.01 20.80 17.13
C ALA A 239 -32.88 19.41 17.78
N GLN A 240 -33.62 19.19 18.87
CA GLN A 240 -33.65 17.88 19.53
C GLN A 240 -34.31 16.85 18.60
N ALA A 241 -33.68 15.68 18.50
CA ALA A 241 -34.13 14.58 17.65
C ALA A 241 -33.90 13.23 18.35
N ALA A 242 -34.44 12.14 17.80
CA ALA A 242 -34.07 10.83 18.30
C ALA A 242 -32.55 10.62 18.15
N PRO A 243 -31.85 10.12 19.19
CA PRO A 243 -30.43 9.84 19.08
C PRO A 243 -30.21 8.71 18.07
N GLY A 244 -29.26 8.92 17.16
CA GLY A 244 -28.87 7.87 16.22
C GLY A 244 -28.03 8.39 15.07
N ALA A 245 -27.31 7.45 14.46
CA ALA A 245 -26.51 7.69 13.28
C ALA A 245 -26.45 6.44 12.42
N THR A 246 -26.28 6.63 11.12
CA THR A 246 -25.95 5.55 10.20
C THR A 246 -24.46 5.64 9.90
N LEU A 247 -23.80 4.49 9.92
CA LEU A 247 -22.40 4.34 9.57
C LEU A 247 -22.27 3.63 8.23
N ALA A 248 -21.27 3.99 7.43
CA ALA A 248 -20.92 3.28 6.21
C ALA A 248 -19.92 2.17 6.52
N ARG A 249 -20.29 0.91 6.29
CA ARG A 249 -19.43 -0.25 6.57
C ARG A 249 -18.22 -0.29 5.66
N ILE A 250 -17.04 -0.52 6.25
CA ILE A 250 -15.77 -0.72 5.54
C ILE A 250 -15.18 -2.12 5.75
N ASP A 251 -15.65 -2.84 6.77
CA ASP A 251 -15.15 -4.17 7.13
C ASP A 251 -15.24 -5.21 6.01
N ASN A 252 -16.25 -5.08 5.14
CA ASN A 252 -16.47 -5.98 4.01
C ASN A 252 -15.86 -5.47 2.69
N LEU A 253 -15.01 -4.44 2.73
CA LEU A 253 -14.39 -3.84 1.55
C LEU A 253 -12.93 -4.25 1.33
N GLY A 254 -12.39 -5.24 2.05
CA GLY A 254 -10.98 -5.64 1.96
C GLY A 254 -10.47 -5.87 0.52
N GLY A 255 -11.27 -6.54 -0.32
CA GLY A 255 -10.94 -6.75 -1.74
C GLY A 255 -10.84 -5.43 -2.53
N TRP A 256 -11.84 -4.56 -2.40
CA TRP A 256 -11.87 -3.26 -3.06
C TRP A 256 -10.77 -2.32 -2.54
N ILE A 257 -10.48 -2.33 -1.24
CA ILE A 257 -9.40 -1.56 -0.64
C ILE A 257 -8.05 -2.02 -1.21
N ARG A 258 -7.76 -3.32 -1.24
CA ARG A 258 -6.50 -3.83 -1.79
C ARG A 258 -6.36 -3.57 -3.29
N GLN A 259 -7.46 -3.53 -4.03
CA GLN A 259 -7.47 -3.16 -5.45
C GLN A 259 -7.01 -1.71 -5.67
N ASN A 260 -7.34 -0.81 -4.73
CA ASN A 260 -7.08 0.62 -4.88
C ASN A 260 -5.91 1.12 -4.01
N VAL A 261 -5.47 0.34 -3.03
CA VAL A 261 -4.40 0.65 -2.09
C VAL A 261 -3.29 -0.41 -2.22
N PRO A 262 -2.33 -0.21 -3.14
CA PRO A 262 -1.27 -1.18 -3.42
C PRO A 262 -0.46 -1.59 -2.18
N ASP A 263 -0.30 -0.70 -1.21
CA ASP A 263 0.48 -0.95 0.01
C ASP A 263 -0.12 -2.04 0.90
N LEU A 264 -1.44 -2.18 0.88
CA LEU A 264 -2.18 -3.17 1.66
C LEU A 264 -2.29 -4.52 0.94
N ALA A 265 -1.95 -4.59 -0.35
CA ALA A 265 -2.01 -5.81 -1.14
C ALA A 265 -0.75 -6.68 -1.02
N ILE A 266 0.28 -6.25 -0.29
CA ILE A 266 1.59 -6.93 -0.21
C ILE A 266 2.18 -6.91 1.20
N VAL A 267 2.75 -8.04 1.62
CA VAL A 267 3.54 -8.16 2.85
C VAL A 267 4.95 -8.56 2.45
N CYS A 268 5.96 -7.81 2.93
CA CYS A 268 7.36 -8.10 2.67
C CYS A 268 8.13 -8.25 3.99
N LYS A 269 9.18 -9.09 3.96
CA LYS A 269 10.23 -9.12 4.98
C LYS A 269 10.96 -7.77 5.01
N ALA A 270 11.66 -7.49 6.11
CA ALA A 270 12.42 -6.24 6.30
C ALA A 270 13.47 -5.97 5.20
N SER A 271 13.97 -7.01 4.55
CA SER A 271 14.75 -6.88 3.32
C SER A 271 14.57 -8.11 2.44
N ALA A 272 14.78 -7.93 1.13
CA ALA A 272 14.82 -9.00 0.14
C ALA A 272 16.28 -9.35 -0.22
N PRO A 273 16.75 -10.57 0.11
CA PRO A 273 18.03 -11.09 -0.34
C PRO A 273 18.14 -11.17 -1.87
N ILE A 274 19.25 -10.71 -2.42
CA ILE A 274 19.63 -10.87 -3.82
C ILE A 274 21.04 -11.43 -3.89
N PHE A 275 21.16 -12.62 -4.47
CA PHE A 275 22.41 -13.34 -4.68
C PHE A 275 22.95 -13.01 -6.07
N THR A 276 24.20 -12.57 -6.14
CA THR A 276 24.85 -12.22 -7.40
C THR A 276 26.17 -12.95 -7.57
N THR A 277 26.34 -13.58 -8.71
CA THR A 277 27.60 -14.21 -9.11
C THR A 277 28.41 -13.20 -9.91
N ARG A 278 29.66 -12.98 -9.54
CA ARG A 278 30.61 -12.12 -10.25
C ARG A 278 31.49 -12.93 -11.20
N ALA A 279 32.18 -12.23 -12.11
CA ALA A 279 33.02 -12.85 -13.13
C ALA A 279 34.25 -13.58 -12.55
N ASP A 280 34.68 -13.20 -11.35
CA ASP A 280 35.77 -13.85 -10.59
C ASP A 280 35.32 -15.09 -9.82
N GLY A 281 34.07 -15.53 -9.98
CA GLY A 281 33.54 -16.72 -9.30
C GLY A 281 33.08 -16.49 -7.87
N THR A 282 33.12 -15.26 -7.38
CA THR A 282 32.59 -14.92 -6.06
C THR A 282 31.08 -14.79 -6.07
N LEU A 283 30.44 -15.21 -4.97
CA LEU A 283 29.02 -15.00 -4.71
C LEU A 283 28.84 -13.89 -3.68
N TRP A 284 27.98 -12.93 -4.00
CA TRP A 284 27.70 -11.77 -3.18
C TRP A 284 26.22 -11.70 -2.81
N LEU A 285 25.95 -11.33 -1.56
CA LEU A 285 24.62 -11.08 -1.03
C LEU A 285 24.38 -9.59 -0.90
N PHE A 286 23.30 -9.13 -1.54
CA PHE A 286 22.73 -7.80 -1.37
C PHE A 286 21.38 -7.92 -0.67
N GLN A 287 20.98 -6.90 0.08
CA GLN A 287 19.71 -6.88 0.80
C GLN A 287 18.97 -5.58 0.53
N HIS A 288 17.95 -5.65 -0.32
CA HIS A 288 17.10 -4.51 -0.68
C HIS A 288 16.05 -4.28 0.41
N THR A 289 16.03 -3.09 1.02
CA THR A 289 15.17 -2.83 2.21
C THR A 289 13.78 -2.32 1.86
N ASP A 290 13.53 -1.96 0.60
CA ASP A 290 12.22 -1.49 0.14
C ASP A 290 11.70 -2.26 -1.08
N PRO A 291 11.56 -3.59 -1.01
CA PRO A 291 11.02 -4.40 -2.10
C PRO A 291 9.55 -4.07 -2.41
N ARG A 292 8.83 -3.45 -1.46
CA ARG A 292 7.43 -3.06 -1.60
C ARG A 292 7.25 -1.86 -2.54
N ASN A 293 8.08 -0.83 -2.40
CA ASN A 293 7.91 0.44 -3.13
C ASN A 293 9.08 0.76 -4.08
N GLY A 294 10.10 -0.09 -4.15
CA GLY A 294 11.24 0.11 -5.02
C GLY A 294 12.09 1.32 -4.65
N GLY A 295 12.27 1.61 -3.37
CA GLY A 295 13.19 2.64 -2.91
C GLY A 295 14.65 2.24 -3.14
N PHE A 296 15.52 3.17 -3.53
CA PHE A 296 16.96 2.90 -3.67
C PHE A 296 17.61 2.82 -2.27
N ALA A 297 17.39 1.70 -1.56
CA ALA A 297 17.80 1.51 -0.18
C ALA A 297 18.29 0.07 0.09
N TRP A 298 19.47 -0.04 0.70
CA TRP A 298 20.20 -1.30 0.86
C TRP A 298 20.83 -1.39 2.25
N VAL A 299 20.82 -2.58 2.85
CA VAL A 299 21.47 -2.81 4.16
C VAL A 299 22.98 -2.62 4.07
N ASN A 300 23.61 -3.07 2.98
CA ASN A 300 25.05 -3.30 2.93
C ASN A 300 25.80 -2.58 1.79
N GLY A 301 25.20 -1.60 1.12
CA GLY A 301 25.80 -0.65 0.15
C GLY A 301 26.56 -1.26 -1.05
N ASN A 302 27.61 -2.03 -0.79
CA ASN A 302 28.49 -2.74 -1.71
C ASN A 302 28.27 -4.27 -1.74
N GLY A 303 27.28 -4.78 -1.00
CA GLY A 303 27.05 -6.22 -0.85
C GLY A 303 28.07 -6.88 0.08
N ARG A 304 27.80 -8.13 0.47
CA ARG A 304 28.72 -8.98 1.25
C ARG A 304 29.14 -10.17 0.42
N GLN A 305 30.43 -10.41 0.25
CA GLN A 305 30.90 -11.68 -0.30
C GLN A 305 30.56 -12.80 0.69
N ILE A 306 29.89 -13.84 0.19
CA ILE A 306 29.45 -15.00 0.99
C ILE A 306 29.92 -16.33 0.41
N GLY A 307 30.68 -16.33 -0.70
CA GLY A 307 31.23 -17.57 -1.26
C GLY A 307 32.19 -17.34 -2.42
N SER A 308 32.83 -18.42 -2.84
CA SER A 308 33.71 -18.54 -4.01
C SER A 308 33.42 -19.86 -4.75
N GLY A 309 33.87 -20.00 -6.00
CA GLY A 309 33.64 -21.21 -6.81
C GLY A 309 32.26 -21.26 -7.50
N TRP A 310 31.64 -20.11 -7.76
CA TRP A 310 30.31 -19.99 -8.37
C TRP A 310 30.33 -19.75 -9.89
N GLU A 311 31.51 -19.58 -10.50
CA GLU A 311 31.72 -19.20 -11.90
C GLU A 311 31.22 -20.24 -12.92
N SER A 312 31.18 -21.51 -12.55
CA SER A 312 30.90 -22.64 -13.45
C SER A 312 29.46 -23.16 -13.36
N GLY A 313 28.58 -22.42 -12.67
CA GLY A 313 27.20 -22.83 -12.43
C GLY A 313 26.16 -21.71 -12.57
N ARG A 314 24.89 -22.10 -12.58
CA ARG A 314 23.73 -21.22 -12.56
C ARG A 314 23.04 -21.31 -11.20
N ALA A 315 23.22 -20.27 -10.39
CA ALA A 315 22.61 -20.16 -9.07
C ALA A 315 21.16 -19.66 -9.16
N VAL A 316 20.19 -20.33 -8.53
CA VAL A 316 18.76 -19.94 -8.49
C VAL A 316 18.30 -20.00 -7.05
N ALA A 317 17.83 -18.87 -6.51
CA ALA A 317 17.35 -18.80 -5.12
C ALA A 317 15.96 -19.41 -4.99
N GLY A 318 15.76 -20.17 -3.92
CA GLY A 318 14.48 -20.66 -3.44
C GLY A 318 14.12 -20.03 -2.09
N PRO A 319 12.99 -20.45 -1.49
CA PRO A 319 12.55 -19.93 -0.21
C PRO A 319 13.51 -20.30 0.93
N ASN A 320 13.37 -19.63 2.08
CA ASN A 320 14.09 -19.97 3.32
C ASN A 320 15.64 -19.98 3.19
N GLY A 321 16.17 -19.12 2.33
CA GLY A 321 17.61 -18.96 2.11
C GLY A 321 18.24 -20.07 1.25
N VAL A 322 17.43 -20.95 0.65
CA VAL A 322 17.93 -21.98 -0.25
C VAL A 322 18.48 -21.36 -1.52
N VAL A 323 19.62 -21.87 -1.99
CA VAL A 323 20.16 -21.55 -3.31
C VAL A 323 20.50 -22.86 -4.01
N TYR A 324 19.86 -23.10 -5.15
CA TYR A 324 20.23 -24.19 -6.04
C TYR A 324 21.32 -23.75 -7.01
N GLN A 325 22.21 -24.64 -7.39
CA GLN A 325 23.24 -24.37 -8.39
C GLN A 325 23.30 -25.54 -9.37
N ALA A 326 22.87 -25.31 -10.61
CA ALA A 326 23.12 -26.22 -11.71
C ALA A 326 24.57 -26.06 -12.17
N ASN A 327 25.35 -27.13 -12.19
CA ASN A 327 26.80 -27.09 -12.46
C ASN A 327 27.14 -27.77 -13.79
N SER A 328 28.25 -27.36 -14.39
CA SER A 328 28.74 -27.89 -15.68
C SER A 328 29.12 -29.38 -15.65
N ASN A 329 29.39 -29.93 -14.46
CA ASN A 329 29.60 -31.36 -14.25
C ASN A 329 28.29 -32.17 -14.10
N GLY A 330 27.14 -31.53 -14.30
CA GLY A 330 25.81 -32.11 -14.27
C GLY A 330 25.12 -32.12 -12.92
N GLN A 331 25.83 -31.82 -11.82
CA GLN A 331 25.24 -31.79 -10.49
C GLN A 331 24.24 -30.65 -10.34
N LEU A 332 23.12 -30.93 -9.65
CA LEU A 332 22.29 -29.92 -9.01
C LEU A 332 22.66 -29.89 -7.53
N ARG A 333 23.32 -28.81 -7.13
CA ARG A 333 23.71 -28.59 -5.73
C ARG A 333 22.66 -27.75 -5.02
N ARG A 334 22.37 -28.08 -3.76
CA ARG A 334 21.49 -27.32 -2.88
C ARG A 334 22.28 -26.78 -1.70
N PHE A 335 22.26 -25.47 -1.54
CA PHE A 335 22.86 -24.74 -0.44
C PHE A 335 21.75 -24.09 0.40
N ARG A 336 22.02 -23.76 1.67
CA ARG A 336 21.11 -22.94 2.48
C ARG A 336 21.88 -21.89 3.28
N TRP A 337 21.53 -20.64 3.05
CA TRP A 337 22.03 -19.50 3.80
C TRP A 337 21.13 -19.23 5.01
N ASN A 338 21.69 -19.28 6.22
CA ASN A 338 20.92 -19.08 7.47
C ASN A 338 20.89 -17.62 7.96
N GLY A 339 21.50 -16.70 7.21
CA GLY A 339 21.63 -15.28 7.57
C GLY A 339 23.06 -14.89 7.91
N ASN A 340 23.84 -15.82 8.47
CA ASN A 340 25.22 -15.58 8.90
C ASN A 340 26.24 -16.36 8.08
N ASP A 341 25.94 -17.63 7.80
CA ASP A 341 26.79 -18.56 7.07
C ASP A 341 25.94 -19.57 6.25
N TRP A 342 26.61 -20.42 5.49
CA TRP A 342 26.02 -21.61 4.87
C TRP A 342 25.83 -22.72 5.90
N ASP A 343 24.66 -23.36 5.88
CA ASP A 343 24.43 -24.56 6.67
C ASP A 343 25.39 -25.68 6.23
N LEU A 344 25.92 -26.42 7.21
CA LEU A 344 26.84 -27.54 6.98
C LEU A 344 26.11 -28.88 6.97
N ASN A 345 26.49 -29.73 6.03
CA ASN A 345 26.05 -31.11 5.88
C ASN A 345 27.11 -32.08 6.42
N SER A 346 26.66 -33.27 6.81
CA SER A 346 27.53 -34.39 7.22
C SER A 346 28.13 -35.10 6.00
N GLY A 347 29.11 -34.47 5.34
CA GLY A 347 29.78 -35.04 4.18
C GLY A 347 31.14 -34.41 3.88
N PRO A 348 31.92 -34.99 2.95
CA PRO A 348 33.25 -34.49 2.57
C PRO A 348 33.22 -33.10 1.90
N THR A 349 32.06 -32.72 1.34
CA THR A 349 31.77 -31.37 0.84
C THR A 349 30.64 -30.77 1.68
N PRO A 350 30.94 -30.21 2.87
CA PRO A 350 29.90 -29.91 3.87
C PRO A 350 29.01 -28.73 3.47
N TRP A 351 29.37 -27.91 2.49
CA TRP A 351 28.66 -26.66 2.18
C TRP A 351 27.39 -26.82 1.34
N TYR A 352 27.20 -27.97 0.69
CA TYR A 352 26.04 -28.25 -0.16
C TYR A 352 25.64 -29.72 -0.14
N GLU A 353 24.39 -29.97 -0.52
CA GLU A 353 23.90 -31.31 -0.85
C GLU A 353 23.92 -31.48 -2.37
N ASP A 354 24.44 -32.59 -2.88
CA ASP A 354 24.23 -33.00 -4.27
C ASP A 354 22.90 -33.75 -4.34
N ILE A 355 21.91 -33.15 -5.01
CA ILE A 355 20.51 -33.60 -4.92
C ILE A 355 19.98 -34.21 -6.23
N ASP A 356 20.69 -34.03 -7.34
CA ASP A 356 20.35 -34.61 -8.65
C ASP A 356 21.46 -34.44 -9.70
N HIS A 357 21.37 -35.14 -10.84
CA HIS A 357 22.31 -35.05 -11.97
C HIS A 357 21.60 -34.75 -13.31
N GLY A 358 22.34 -34.24 -14.31
CA GLY A 358 21.82 -33.90 -15.65
C GLY A 358 21.38 -32.44 -15.83
N TRP A 359 21.86 -31.55 -14.95
CA TRP A 359 21.45 -30.13 -14.91
C TRP A 359 22.41 -29.18 -15.63
N GLU A 360 23.50 -29.68 -16.22
CA GLU A 360 24.56 -28.89 -16.85
C GLU A 360 24.06 -27.97 -17.96
N ARG A 361 22.95 -28.32 -18.61
CA ARG A 361 22.35 -27.47 -19.66
C ARG A 361 22.06 -26.05 -19.19
N TYR A 362 21.66 -25.87 -17.93
CA TYR A 362 21.33 -24.55 -17.39
C TYR A 362 22.57 -23.68 -17.14
N THR A 363 23.78 -24.17 -17.43
CA THR A 363 25.00 -23.35 -17.48
C THR A 363 25.23 -22.70 -18.86
N THR A 364 24.53 -23.17 -19.90
CA THR A 364 24.69 -22.68 -21.28
C THR A 364 23.99 -21.34 -21.50
N ALA A 365 24.43 -20.58 -22.51
CA ALA A 365 23.81 -19.31 -22.87
C ALA A 365 22.31 -19.45 -23.23
N GLU A 366 21.93 -20.56 -23.86
CA GLU A 366 20.56 -20.82 -24.33
C GLU A 366 19.59 -21.13 -23.17
N TYR A 367 20.02 -21.95 -22.19
CA TYR A 367 19.13 -22.45 -21.14
C TYR A 367 19.31 -21.78 -19.78
N ARG A 368 20.37 -21.00 -19.54
CA ARG A 368 20.62 -20.37 -18.21
C ARG A 368 19.47 -19.55 -17.65
N ASN A 369 18.64 -18.97 -18.53
CA ASN A 369 17.49 -18.16 -18.14
C ASN A 369 16.16 -18.95 -18.13
N ARG A 370 16.21 -20.25 -18.39
CA ARG A 370 15.04 -21.15 -18.50
C ARG A 370 14.81 -22.01 -17.24
N ILE A 371 15.27 -21.52 -16.08
CA ILE A 371 15.10 -22.16 -14.77
C ILE A 371 14.75 -21.10 -13.72
N THR A 372 13.77 -21.39 -12.86
CA THR A 372 13.34 -20.53 -11.75
C THR A 372 12.74 -21.34 -10.60
N VAL A 373 12.56 -20.70 -9.44
CA VAL A 373 11.97 -21.31 -8.24
C VAL A 373 10.93 -20.38 -7.65
N ASP A 374 9.74 -20.88 -7.34
CA ASP A 374 8.67 -20.09 -6.73
C ASP A 374 8.82 -19.93 -5.22
N SER A 375 7.91 -19.18 -4.59
CA SER A 375 7.94 -18.92 -3.15
C SER A 375 7.65 -20.16 -2.28
N LEU A 376 7.15 -21.24 -2.88
CA LEU A 376 6.93 -22.53 -2.20
C LEU A 376 8.12 -23.49 -2.39
N GLY A 377 9.08 -23.14 -3.25
CA GLY A 377 10.26 -23.95 -3.51
C GLY A 377 10.12 -24.89 -4.70
N HIS A 378 9.05 -24.77 -5.47
CA HIS A 378 8.89 -25.54 -6.70
C HIS A 378 9.85 -25.02 -7.78
N ILE A 379 10.56 -25.94 -8.42
CA ILE A 379 11.48 -25.64 -9.52
C ILE A 379 10.73 -25.75 -10.84
N TYR A 380 10.80 -24.71 -11.65
CA TYR A 380 10.23 -24.65 -12.99
C TYR A 380 11.33 -24.54 -14.04
N THR A 381 11.23 -25.34 -15.10
CA THR A 381 12.17 -25.31 -16.21
C THR A 381 11.49 -25.38 -17.57
N VAL A 382 11.97 -24.57 -18.52
CA VAL A 382 11.60 -24.71 -19.93
C VAL A 382 12.62 -25.61 -20.61
N GLU A 383 12.19 -26.80 -21.00
CA GLU A 383 13.06 -27.87 -21.51
C GLU A 383 13.10 -27.94 -23.05
N PRO A 384 14.06 -28.68 -23.64
CA PRO A 384 14.21 -28.79 -25.11
C PRO A 384 13.01 -29.41 -25.82
N ASP A 385 12.16 -30.15 -25.10
CA ASP A 385 10.91 -30.69 -25.63
C ASP A 385 9.81 -29.62 -25.82
N GLY A 386 10.11 -28.36 -25.47
CA GLY A 386 9.22 -27.22 -25.61
C GLY A 386 8.15 -27.13 -24.52
N LYS A 387 8.25 -27.92 -23.45
CA LYS A 387 7.28 -27.96 -22.35
C LYS A 387 7.84 -27.30 -21.09
N LEU A 388 6.92 -26.95 -20.19
CA LEU A 388 7.27 -26.55 -18.82
C LEU A 388 7.30 -27.77 -17.92
N HIS A 389 8.41 -27.95 -17.22
CA HIS A 389 8.53 -28.98 -16.21
C HIS A 389 8.45 -28.33 -14.83
N TRP A 390 7.70 -28.97 -13.93
CA TRP A 390 7.56 -28.60 -12.53
C TRP A 390 8.15 -29.70 -11.67
N ARG A 391 8.94 -29.33 -10.68
CA ARG A 391 9.57 -30.28 -9.74
C ARG A 391 9.48 -29.78 -8.31
N ASN A 392 9.28 -30.71 -7.39
CA ASN A 392 9.34 -30.47 -5.95
C ASN A 392 10.34 -31.45 -5.31
N TYR A 393 11.26 -30.93 -4.50
CA TYR A 393 12.24 -31.74 -3.77
C TYR A 393 11.96 -31.65 -2.27
N ASP A 394 11.70 -32.79 -1.65
CA ASP A 394 11.60 -32.90 -0.20
C ASP A 394 12.99 -33.20 0.39
N PRO A 395 13.64 -32.25 1.08
CA PRO A 395 14.96 -32.46 1.65
C PRO A 395 14.97 -33.46 2.82
N ALA A 396 13.84 -33.69 3.50
CA ALA A 396 13.78 -34.64 4.62
C ALA A 396 13.79 -36.09 4.12
N THR A 397 13.01 -36.37 3.07
CA THR A 397 12.91 -37.72 2.49
C THR A 397 13.84 -37.94 1.30
N LYS A 398 14.47 -36.87 0.78
CA LYS A 398 15.31 -36.85 -0.43
C LYS A 398 14.56 -37.34 -1.67
N LYS A 399 13.25 -37.08 -1.74
CA LYS A 399 12.40 -37.51 -2.85
C LYS A 399 12.06 -36.34 -3.76
N TRP A 400 11.98 -36.67 -5.04
CA TRP A 400 11.51 -35.78 -6.08
C TRP A 400 10.09 -36.13 -6.49
N GLU A 401 9.28 -35.09 -6.68
CA GLU A 401 8.09 -35.13 -7.50
C GLU A 401 8.37 -34.38 -8.79
N HIS A 402 7.96 -34.93 -9.93
CA HIS A 402 8.15 -34.31 -11.25
C HIS A 402 6.86 -34.41 -12.05
N ARG A 403 6.43 -33.27 -12.60
CA ARG A 403 5.29 -33.17 -13.52
C ARG A 403 5.74 -32.46 -14.78
N ILE A 404 5.39 -33.04 -15.93
CA ILE A 404 5.45 -32.34 -17.21
C ILE A 404 4.12 -31.60 -17.36
N LEU A 405 4.18 -30.27 -17.38
CA LEU A 405 3.01 -29.42 -17.52
C LEU A 405 2.71 -29.22 -19.02
N LYS A 406 2.08 -28.08 -19.33
CA LYS A 406 1.59 -27.76 -20.67
C LYS A 406 2.74 -27.48 -21.66
N ASP A 407 2.47 -27.67 -22.94
CA ASP A 407 3.34 -27.39 -24.09
C ASP A 407 3.33 -25.89 -24.48
N GLY A 408 4.10 -25.54 -25.51
CA GLY A 408 4.17 -24.18 -26.06
C GLY A 408 5.14 -23.24 -25.33
N TRP A 409 6.00 -23.77 -24.45
CA TRP A 409 6.98 -22.99 -23.69
C TRP A 409 8.30 -22.76 -24.42
N GLY A 410 8.59 -23.56 -25.46
CA GLY A 410 9.84 -23.45 -26.24
C GLY A 410 10.10 -22.08 -26.87
N GLN A 411 9.05 -21.26 -27.04
CA GLN A 411 9.13 -19.87 -27.52
C GLN A 411 9.75 -18.88 -26.51
N TYR A 412 9.80 -19.25 -25.22
CA TYR A 412 10.28 -18.37 -24.16
C TYR A 412 11.78 -18.59 -23.91
N ASN A 413 12.54 -17.50 -23.92
CA ASN A 413 13.98 -17.51 -23.67
C ASN A 413 14.35 -17.13 -22.23
N LEU A 414 13.36 -16.76 -21.42
CA LEU A 414 13.51 -16.44 -20.01
C LEU A 414 12.24 -16.80 -19.23
N ILE A 415 12.42 -17.31 -18.01
CA ILE A 415 11.35 -17.52 -17.02
C ILE A 415 11.78 -17.00 -15.64
N ALA A 416 10.85 -16.40 -14.91
CA ALA A 416 11.01 -15.96 -13.53
C ALA A 416 9.73 -16.19 -12.74
N ALA A 417 9.81 -16.95 -11.64
CA ALA A 417 8.71 -17.07 -10.70
C ALA A 417 8.65 -15.82 -9.82
N ALA A 418 7.43 -15.35 -9.52
CA ALA A 418 7.18 -14.10 -8.81
C ALA A 418 6.14 -14.23 -7.69
N GLY A 419 6.11 -15.39 -7.04
CA GLY A 419 5.14 -15.76 -6.00
C GLY A 419 4.69 -17.20 -6.21
N ASP A 420 3.73 -17.64 -5.39
CA ASP A 420 3.16 -18.99 -5.45
C ASP A 420 2.53 -19.25 -6.82
N GLY A 421 3.19 -20.08 -7.63
CA GLY A 421 2.73 -20.44 -8.98
C GLY A 421 2.67 -19.30 -10.00
N VAL A 422 3.09 -18.09 -9.64
CA VAL A 422 3.12 -16.93 -10.54
C VAL A 422 4.39 -16.99 -11.37
N LEU A 423 4.25 -17.04 -12.69
CA LEU A 423 5.38 -17.12 -13.62
C LEU A 423 5.34 -15.96 -14.60
N TYR A 424 6.49 -15.32 -14.80
CA TYR A 424 6.72 -14.38 -15.87
C TYR A 424 7.67 -14.99 -16.89
N THR A 425 7.37 -14.82 -18.17
CA THR A 425 8.21 -15.30 -19.27
C THR A 425 8.46 -14.21 -20.29
N ARG A 426 9.62 -14.26 -20.93
CA ARG A 426 9.92 -13.41 -22.08
C ARG A 426 10.19 -14.25 -23.33
N ASN A 427 9.62 -13.88 -24.46
CA ASN A 427 9.95 -14.46 -25.76
C ASN A 427 11.21 -13.80 -26.39
N ALA A 428 11.60 -14.24 -27.58
CA ALA A 428 12.74 -13.65 -28.30
C ALA A 428 12.49 -12.19 -28.76
N GLY A 429 11.23 -11.81 -29.01
CA GLY A 429 10.83 -10.45 -29.40
C GLY A 429 10.82 -9.44 -28.25
N GLY A 430 10.92 -9.91 -27.00
CA GLY A 430 10.85 -9.06 -25.81
C GLY A 430 9.43 -8.84 -25.29
N ASP A 431 8.46 -9.65 -25.71
CA ASP A 431 7.14 -9.64 -25.11
C ASP A 431 7.17 -10.42 -23.80
N LEU A 432 6.57 -9.82 -22.77
CA LEU A 432 6.45 -10.37 -21.44
C LEU A 432 5.05 -10.94 -21.25
N PHE A 433 4.97 -12.17 -20.73
CA PHE A 433 3.73 -12.84 -20.41
C PHE A 433 3.70 -13.27 -18.95
N ARG A 434 2.52 -13.20 -18.34
CA ARG A 434 2.24 -13.65 -16.98
C ARG A 434 1.34 -14.89 -16.98
N PHE A 435 1.65 -15.83 -16.10
CA PHE A 435 0.90 -17.05 -15.87
C PHE A 435 0.67 -17.24 -14.37
N VAL A 436 -0.39 -17.98 -14.03
CA VAL A 436 -0.63 -18.43 -12.65
C VAL A 436 -1.06 -19.88 -12.68
N PHE A 437 -0.27 -20.72 -12.01
CA PHE A 437 -0.46 -22.15 -11.88
C PHE A 437 -0.71 -22.52 -10.42
N ASN A 438 -1.82 -23.18 -10.12
CA ASN A 438 -2.07 -23.73 -8.80
C ASN A 438 -1.50 -25.16 -8.74
N ALA A 439 -0.37 -25.34 -8.06
CA ALA A 439 0.28 -26.64 -7.97
C ALA A 439 -0.53 -27.69 -7.17
N ALA A 440 -1.39 -27.24 -6.24
CA ALA A 440 -2.23 -28.13 -5.43
C ALA A 440 -3.37 -28.73 -6.25
N THR A 441 -4.00 -27.94 -7.12
CA THR A 441 -5.11 -28.42 -7.99
C THR A 441 -4.64 -28.89 -9.37
N GLY A 442 -3.44 -28.47 -9.80
CA GLY A 442 -2.94 -28.71 -11.15
C GLY A 442 -3.55 -27.79 -12.22
N GLU A 443 -4.22 -26.71 -11.81
CA GLU A 443 -4.96 -25.83 -12.72
C GLU A 443 -4.21 -24.55 -13.06
N TRP A 444 -4.44 -24.03 -14.27
CA TRP A 444 -4.00 -22.70 -14.69
C TRP A 444 -5.13 -21.70 -14.44
N THR A 445 -4.95 -20.81 -13.47
CA THR A 445 -5.92 -19.72 -13.21
C THR A 445 -5.65 -18.50 -14.09
N GLN A 446 -4.47 -18.43 -14.70
CA GLN A 446 -4.15 -17.48 -15.76
C GLN A 446 -3.15 -18.08 -16.74
N TRP A 447 -3.41 -17.89 -18.03
CA TRP A 447 -2.59 -18.42 -19.11
C TRP A 447 -2.12 -17.32 -20.05
N ALA A 448 -0.80 -17.19 -20.20
CA ALA A 448 -0.13 -16.35 -21.20
C ALA A 448 -0.70 -14.93 -21.31
N LYS A 449 -1.00 -14.28 -20.18
CA LYS A 449 -1.51 -12.91 -20.19
C LYS A 449 -0.42 -11.95 -20.67
N PRO A 450 -0.64 -11.16 -21.72
CA PRO A 450 0.30 -10.10 -22.09
C PRO A 450 0.49 -9.12 -20.94
N SER A 451 1.75 -8.88 -20.58
CA SER A 451 2.14 -8.05 -19.43
C SER A 451 3.15 -6.97 -19.79
N GLY A 452 3.64 -6.92 -21.03
CA GLY A 452 4.47 -5.83 -21.52
C GLY A 452 5.21 -6.20 -22.81
N THR A 453 5.79 -5.20 -23.47
CA THR A 453 6.61 -5.33 -24.68
C THR A 453 7.94 -4.60 -24.49
N GLY A 454 8.94 -4.88 -25.33
CA GLY A 454 10.24 -4.17 -25.29
C GLY A 454 11.22 -4.65 -24.21
N TRP A 455 11.04 -5.86 -23.68
CA TRP A 455 11.88 -6.44 -22.61
C TRP A 455 13.19 -7.08 -23.12
N THR A 456 13.59 -6.82 -24.37
CA THR A 456 14.86 -7.29 -24.95
C THR A 456 16.07 -6.65 -24.29
N GLY A 457 15.94 -5.42 -23.78
CA GLY A 457 17.02 -4.69 -23.10
C GLY A 457 17.35 -5.20 -21.69
N PHE A 458 16.56 -6.13 -21.14
CA PHE A 458 16.81 -6.70 -19.81
C PHE A 458 17.56 -8.03 -19.91
N LYS A 459 18.73 -8.13 -19.27
CA LYS A 459 19.53 -9.38 -19.32
C LYS A 459 18.95 -10.45 -18.41
N THR A 460 18.51 -10.07 -17.22
CA THR A 460 17.98 -10.95 -16.18
C THR A 460 16.65 -10.41 -15.67
N ILE A 461 15.72 -11.31 -15.34
CA ILE A 461 14.53 -11.03 -14.55
C ILE A 461 14.53 -12.01 -13.38
N THR A 462 14.35 -11.50 -12.16
CA THR A 462 14.18 -12.30 -10.94
C THR A 462 13.14 -11.61 -10.05
N SER A 463 12.73 -12.25 -8.96
CA SER A 463 11.64 -11.74 -8.13
C SER A 463 11.90 -12.02 -6.64
N PRO A 464 11.56 -11.07 -5.77
CA PRO A 464 11.41 -11.31 -4.34
C PRO A 464 10.04 -11.92 -3.97
N GLY A 465 9.15 -12.17 -4.94
CA GLY A 465 7.77 -12.61 -4.75
C GLY A 465 6.73 -11.49 -4.92
N ALA A 466 5.45 -11.85 -4.78
CA ALA A 466 4.29 -10.95 -4.85
C ALA A 466 4.21 -10.04 -6.10
N ASP A 467 4.49 -10.60 -7.27
CA ASP A 467 4.43 -9.87 -8.55
C ASP A 467 5.43 -8.68 -8.65
N VAL A 468 6.42 -8.63 -7.76
CA VAL A 468 7.56 -7.71 -7.87
C VAL A 468 8.62 -8.32 -8.79
N LEU A 469 9.18 -7.54 -9.72
CA LEU A 469 10.27 -7.98 -10.59
C LEU A 469 11.48 -7.07 -10.41
N TYR A 470 12.66 -7.69 -10.36
CA TYR A 470 13.95 -7.03 -10.49
C TYR A 470 14.56 -7.39 -11.83
N THR A 471 14.99 -6.37 -12.57
CA THR A 471 15.61 -6.56 -13.89
C THR A 471 16.93 -5.84 -14.00
N SER A 472 17.90 -6.47 -14.65
CA SER A 472 19.16 -5.82 -14.99
C SER A 472 19.05 -5.17 -16.36
N TYR A 473 19.36 -3.89 -16.45
CA TYR A 473 19.16 -3.04 -17.62
C TYR A 473 20.47 -2.42 -18.10
N SER A 474 20.73 -2.39 -19.40
CA SER A 474 22.02 -1.94 -19.94
C SER A 474 22.26 -0.44 -19.78
N ALA A 475 21.19 0.37 -19.77
CA ALA A 475 21.29 1.81 -19.52
C ALA A 475 21.35 2.10 -18.00
N ASP A 476 21.24 3.37 -17.60
CA ASP A 476 21.34 3.79 -16.20
C ASP A 476 22.62 3.26 -15.50
N SER A 477 23.75 3.26 -16.22
CA SER A 477 25.02 2.70 -15.75
C SER A 477 24.92 1.23 -15.31
N GLY A 478 24.18 0.42 -16.07
CA GLY A 478 23.90 -0.97 -15.74
C GLY A 478 22.84 -1.09 -14.64
N GLY A 479 21.72 -0.39 -14.78
CA GLY A 479 20.69 -0.27 -13.75
C GLY A 479 20.09 -1.60 -13.26
N LEU A 480 19.71 -1.64 -11.99
CA LEU A 480 18.75 -2.59 -11.46
C LEU A 480 17.40 -1.88 -11.34
N LEU A 481 16.41 -2.34 -12.11
CA LEU A 481 15.09 -1.74 -12.13
C LEU A 481 14.08 -2.61 -11.38
N TRP A 482 13.24 -1.95 -10.60
CA TRP A 482 12.09 -2.51 -9.90
C TRP A 482 10.82 -2.27 -10.69
N TYR A 483 10.00 -3.32 -10.79
CA TYR A 483 8.63 -3.27 -11.26
C TYR A 483 7.73 -4.00 -10.26
N ARG A 484 6.46 -3.64 -10.23
CA ARG A 484 5.45 -4.41 -9.50
C ARG A 484 4.16 -4.41 -10.26
N TYR A 485 3.69 -5.60 -10.57
CA TYR A 485 2.36 -5.77 -11.14
C TYR A 485 1.33 -5.85 -9.99
N LEU A 486 0.15 -5.29 -10.23
CA LEU A 486 -0.95 -5.20 -9.26
C LEU A 486 -2.10 -6.08 -9.78
N PRO A 487 -2.19 -7.35 -9.36
CA PRO A 487 -3.15 -8.30 -9.94
C PRO A 487 -4.60 -7.88 -9.77
N ALA A 488 -4.92 -7.16 -8.69
CA ALA A 488 -6.28 -6.72 -8.39
C ALA A 488 -6.77 -5.62 -9.34
N SER A 489 -5.88 -4.73 -9.80
CA SER A 489 -6.22 -3.64 -10.72
C SER A 489 -5.83 -3.92 -12.16
N ASP A 490 -5.13 -5.02 -12.43
CA ASP A 490 -4.55 -5.35 -13.74
C ASP A 490 -3.69 -4.21 -14.31
N THR A 491 -2.80 -3.66 -13.45
CA THR A 491 -1.91 -2.56 -13.83
C THR A 491 -0.52 -2.75 -13.26
N TRP A 492 0.46 -2.07 -13.86
CA TRP A 492 1.76 -1.88 -13.22
C TRP A 492 1.68 -0.74 -12.20
N ALA A 493 2.38 -0.89 -11.09
CA ALA A 493 2.58 0.18 -10.13
C ALA A 493 3.32 1.34 -10.81
N ASP A 494 2.92 2.57 -10.51
CA ASP A 494 3.59 3.78 -11.00
C ASP A 494 5.03 3.84 -10.48
N THR A 495 5.97 3.93 -11.41
CA THR A 495 7.41 4.00 -11.13
C THR A 495 7.94 5.43 -11.18
N GLY A 496 7.11 6.39 -11.61
CA GLY A 496 7.52 7.77 -11.93
C GLY A 496 8.47 7.86 -13.14
N ARG A 497 8.60 6.78 -13.94
CA ARG A 497 9.51 6.69 -15.09
C ARG A 497 8.83 5.92 -16.23
N ALA A 498 9.32 6.11 -17.46
CA ALA A 498 8.87 5.31 -18.61
C ALA A 498 9.25 3.81 -18.49
N ASN A 499 10.33 3.53 -17.76
CA ASN A 499 10.79 2.18 -17.41
C ASN A 499 10.60 1.93 -15.91
N GLY A 500 11.11 0.80 -15.42
CA GLY A 500 11.12 0.47 -14.01
C GLY A 500 11.83 1.51 -13.14
N LYS A 501 11.48 1.50 -11.85
CA LYS A 501 12.08 2.40 -10.85
C LYS A 501 13.53 1.98 -10.60
N LEU A 502 14.47 2.92 -10.69
CA LEU A 502 15.90 2.62 -10.48
C LEU A 502 16.16 2.35 -9.00
N ILE A 503 16.67 1.16 -8.68
CA ILE A 503 17.02 0.76 -7.31
C ILE A 503 18.50 0.43 -7.12
N GLY A 504 19.29 0.41 -8.20
CA GLY A 504 20.72 0.10 -8.14
C GLY A 504 21.44 0.36 -9.48
N THR A 505 22.77 0.40 -9.47
CA THR A 505 23.63 0.57 -10.67
C THR A 505 24.74 -0.48 -10.69
N GLY A 506 25.31 -0.80 -11.87
CA GLY A 506 26.38 -1.79 -12.03
C GLY A 506 25.94 -3.27 -12.07
N TRP A 507 24.65 -3.55 -12.28
CA TRP A 507 24.07 -4.89 -12.23
C TRP A 507 24.03 -5.62 -13.57
N TYR A 508 24.07 -4.90 -14.70
CA TYR A 508 23.93 -5.49 -16.03
C TYR A 508 25.09 -6.41 -16.44
N THR A 509 26.30 -6.10 -16.00
CA THR A 509 27.49 -6.88 -16.33
C THR A 509 27.60 -8.17 -15.53
N LEU A 510 26.86 -8.31 -14.42
CA LEU A 510 26.90 -9.49 -13.55
C LEU A 510 26.53 -10.76 -14.31
N PRO A 511 27.34 -11.83 -14.22
CA PRO A 511 27.00 -13.13 -14.80
C PRO A 511 25.66 -13.72 -14.32
N GLY A 512 25.36 -13.59 -13.02
CA GLY A 512 24.16 -14.18 -12.44
C GLY A 512 23.56 -13.29 -11.37
N MET A 513 22.23 -13.25 -11.30
CA MET A 513 21.48 -12.59 -10.25
C MET A 513 20.19 -13.37 -9.98
N THR A 514 19.87 -13.58 -8.70
CA THR A 514 18.61 -14.22 -8.27
C THR A 514 18.20 -13.67 -6.91
N ALA A 515 16.91 -13.36 -6.75
CA ALA A 515 16.34 -12.89 -5.49
C ALA A 515 15.60 -14.02 -4.78
N ALA A 516 15.54 -13.95 -3.44
CA ALA A 516 14.80 -14.92 -2.64
C ALA A 516 13.28 -14.73 -2.85
N PRO A 517 12.58 -15.72 -3.46
CA PRO A 517 11.21 -15.55 -3.97
C PRO A 517 10.15 -15.46 -2.86
N ASP A 518 10.50 -15.75 -1.61
CA ASP A 518 9.63 -15.69 -0.44
C ASP A 518 9.81 -14.40 0.39
N SER A 519 10.49 -13.40 -0.17
CA SER A 519 10.71 -12.12 0.51
C SER A 519 9.46 -11.27 0.58
N CYS A 520 8.57 -11.39 -0.40
CA CYS A 520 7.28 -10.74 -0.46
C CYS A 520 6.17 -11.72 -0.85
N ARG A 521 4.99 -11.55 -0.28
CA ARG A 521 3.76 -12.28 -0.65
C ARG A 521 2.57 -11.33 -0.76
N LEU A 522 1.58 -11.69 -1.57
CA LEU A 522 0.32 -10.96 -1.58
C LEU A 522 -0.39 -11.12 -0.23
N ALA A 523 -1.04 -10.05 0.24
CA ALA A 523 -1.88 -10.10 1.43
C ALA A 523 -3.19 -10.84 1.11
N GLY A 524 -3.56 -11.79 1.98
CA GLY A 524 -4.83 -12.55 1.89
C GLY A 524 -6.03 -11.71 2.25
#